data_AF-A0A1Q9DNY0-F1
#
_entry.id   AF-A0A1Q9DNY0-F1
#
_cell.length_a   1.000
_cell.length_b   1.000
_cell.length_c   1.000
_cell.angle_alpha   90.00
_cell.angle_beta   90.00
_cell.angle_gamma   90.00
#
_symmetry.space_group_name_H-M   'P 1'
#
loop_
_entity.id
_entity.type
_entity.pdbx_description
1 polymer ?
#
loop_
_entity_poly.entity_id
_entity_poly.type
_entity_poly.pdbx_seq_one_letter_code
_entity_poly.pdbx_strand_id
1 'polypeptide(L)'
;MPLPADRATSRATSSTRSKRRQRRSETKPAHDIRCFGCGRVPCCGLLVVAVIAILALSAYVISDRAGDALTILDMYLKSDVLNVDAASSTLENGGALQEFVKTEASTTRSLRAAASSSSPVAVTEVPVTSTGSPVVDGPAMQVTDGSGRLGNNLAFILRGLLFAKLTNHAVVNLKLDTKSLREIFDGKAVLPLGSSKVEGSRFCPEKSDKRQLGRPVYNFQGERCKGAKAQDYRTMALEHLQQAFLPEFRHCLLQRSEESEKELTIHLRGQDLWGLAEHELTSDKPIPMEANAHHWLWHQPPCTMYRKIIVEEGFTKVLVVTSPDLRHVCIEWLKSNAVNLGIEVIVQAHSLREDFCALTRASNLVLSFSTLGDNAAVLNQRLKKLFFREFAQTHSLLDCDLWPGTTLYQYNMPINEGSHQPYGNTYRDVIQWFTGYDEKQISKHMGCNR
;
A
#
# COMPACT_ATOMS: atom_id res chain seq x y z
N MET A 1 -37.79 3.04 -46.55
CA MET A 1 -36.57 3.82 -46.31
C MET A 1 -35.37 2.90 -46.49
N PRO A 2 -34.49 3.14 -47.47
CA PRO A 2 -33.40 2.23 -47.77
C PRO A 2 -32.13 2.57 -46.98
N LEU A 3 -31.42 1.51 -46.57
CA LEU A 3 -30.05 1.51 -46.05
C LEU A 3 -29.05 1.90 -47.15
N PRO A 4 -27.86 2.41 -46.78
CA PRO A 4 -26.68 2.22 -47.60
C PRO A 4 -25.63 1.34 -46.92
N ALA A 5 -24.98 0.56 -47.79
CA ALA A 5 -24.01 -0.47 -47.53
C ALA A 5 -22.56 0.02 -47.57
N ASP A 6 -21.71 -0.79 -46.92
CA ASP A 6 -20.30 -1.12 -47.14
C ASP A 6 -19.45 -0.38 -48.20
N ARG A 7 -18.25 0.06 -47.76
CA ARG A 7 -16.94 0.04 -48.45
C ARG A 7 -15.91 0.71 -47.53
N ALA A 8 -14.62 0.37 -47.46
CA ALA A 8 -13.80 -0.69 -48.04
C ALA A 8 -12.52 -0.77 -47.20
N THR A 9 -11.96 -1.97 -47.15
CA THR A 9 -10.63 -2.32 -46.62
C THR A 9 -9.52 -1.88 -47.57
N SER A 10 -8.40 -1.37 -47.03
CA SER A 10 -7.11 -1.35 -47.74
C SER A 10 -5.98 -1.79 -46.83
N ARG A 11 -5.52 -3.01 -47.07
CA ARG A 11 -4.27 -3.64 -46.61
C ARG A 11 -3.10 -2.99 -47.35
N ALA A 12 -2.03 -2.67 -46.64
CA ALA A 12 -0.69 -2.52 -47.23
C ALA A 12 0.32 -3.27 -46.37
N THR A 13 0.92 -4.29 -46.97
CA THR A 13 2.01 -5.13 -46.47
C THR A 13 3.29 -4.78 -47.21
N SER A 14 4.40 -4.57 -46.50
CA SER A 14 5.81 -4.78 -46.91
C SER A 14 6.69 -4.04 -45.87
N SER A 15 7.90 -4.40 -45.50
CA SER A 15 8.81 -5.50 -45.79
C SER A 15 10.01 -5.31 -44.84
N THR A 16 10.51 -6.43 -44.35
CA THR A 16 11.83 -6.70 -43.74
C THR A 16 12.95 -5.65 -43.90
N ARG A 17 13.64 -5.33 -42.77
CA ARG A 17 15.13 -5.31 -42.76
C ARG A 17 15.73 -5.39 -41.36
N SER A 18 16.37 -6.54 -41.12
CA SER A 18 17.48 -6.75 -40.21
C SER A 18 18.56 -5.66 -40.34
N LYS A 19 19.04 -5.12 -39.21
CA LYS A 19 20.43 -4.64 -39.06
C LYS A 19 20.81 -4.44 -37.58
N ARG A 20 21.66 -5.37 -37.12
CA ARG A 20 22.95 -5.14 -36.46
C ARG A 20 22.97 -4.28 -35.18
N ARG A 21 23.03 -5.00 -34.05
CA ARG A 21 23.70 -4.63 -32.79
C ARG A 21 25.04 -3.96 -33.08
N GLN A 22 25.23 -2.73 -32.61
CA GLN A 22 26.54 -2.12 -32.44
C GLN A 22 26.62 -1.58 -31.00
N ARG A 23 27.38 -2.31 -30.16
CA ARG A 23 27.78 -1.87 -28.82
C ARG A 23 28.72 -0.67 -29.00
N ARG A 24 28.33 0.51 -28.50
CA ARG A 24 29.26 1.59 -28.18
C ARG A 24 29.46 1.62 -26.68
N SER A 25 30.70 1.41 -26.27
CA SER A 25 31.21 1.71 -24.94
C SER A 25 31.47 3.22 -24.88
N GLU A 26 30.64 3.95 -24.14
CA GLU A 26 30.91 5.35 -23.80
C GLU A 26 31.58 5.41 -22.42
N THR A 27 32.83 5.81 -22.46
CA THR A 27 33.65 6.23 -21.31
C THR A 27 33.07 7.50 -20.71
N LYS A 28 32.74 7.47 -19.42
CA LYS A 28 32.37 8.67 -18.64
C LYS A 28 33.60 9.59 -18.47
N PRO A 29 33.46 10.93 -18.62
CA PRO A 29 34.51 11.85 -18.20
C PRO A 29 34.51 12.00 -16.68
N ALA A 30 35.71 12.10 -16.11
CA ALA A 30 35.94 12.42 -14.71
C ALA A 30 35.51 13.87 -14.43
N HIS A 31 34.67 14.06 -13.41
CA HIS A 31 34.37 15.38 -12.88
C HIS A 31 35.49 15.81 -11.93
N ASP A 32 36.23 16.83 -12.35
CA ASP A 32 37.24 17.55 -11.57
C ASP A 32 36.51 18.58 -10.69
N ILE A 33 36.41 18.33 -9.38
CA ILE A 33 35.82 19.26 -8.40
C ILE A 33 36.96 20.09 -7.82
N ARG A 34 37.09 21.34 -8.30
CA ARG A 34 37.94 22.35 -7.66
C ARG A 34 37.16 23.00 -6.51
N CYS A 35 37.60 22.76 -5.28
CA CYS A 35 37.18 23.55 -4.12
C CYS A 35 37.98 24.86 -4.09
N PHE A 36 37.28 25.99 -4.23
CA PHE A 36 37.84 27.32 -4.01
C PHE A 36 37.78 27.69 -2.53
N GLY A 37 38.95 28.04 -1.99
CA GLY A 37 39.20 28.99 -0.90
C GLY A 37 38.25 29.05 0.30
N CYS A 38 38.65 28.43 1.41
CA CYS A 38 38.34 28.95 2.75
C CYS A 38 39.62 29.01 3.58
N GLY A 39 39.82 30.16 4.20
CA GLY A 39 40.92 30.46 5.12
C GLY A 39 40.89 29.58 6.37
N ARG A 40 42.06 29.53 7.01
CA ARG A 40 42.44 28.67 8.13
C ARG A 40 41.48 28.81 9.33
N VAL A 41 40.61 27.80 9.51
CA VAL A 41 39.95 27.42 10.76
C VAL A 41 39.93 25.87 10.78
N PRO A 42 40.19 25.17 11.90
CA PRO A 42 40.32 23.72 11.90
C PRO A 42 38.94 23.04 11.77
N CYS A 43 38.42 22.92 10.55
CA CYS A 43 37.17 22.22 10.24
C CYS A 43 37.24 20.69 10.49
N CYS A 44 38.42 20.14 10.76
CA CYS A 44 38.57 18.71 10.99
C CYS A 44 37.90 18.23 12.29
N GLY A 45 37.81 19.05 13.33
CA GLY A 45 37.21 18.63 14.62
C GLY A 45 35.70 18.41 14.52
N LEU A 46 34.99 19.36 13.91
CA LEU A 46 33.53 19.30 13.75
C LEU A 46 33.09 18.17 12.81
N LEU A 47 33.87 17.89 11.77
CA LEU A 47 33.57 16.79 10.84
C LEU A 47 33.69 15.43 11.53
N VAL A 48 34.71 15.25 12.39
CA VAL A 48 34.91 14.00 13.13
C VAL A 48 33.79 13.77 14.15
N VAL A 49 33.37 14.82 14.88
CA VAL A 49 32.24 14.72 15.82
C VAL A 49 30.94 14.40 15.09
N ALA A 50 30.67 15.05 13.95
CA ALA A 50 29.48 14.77 13.15
C ALA A 50 29.46 13.33 12.59
N VAL A 51 30.60 12.83 12.11
CA VAL A 51 30.72 11.45 11.60
C VAL A 51 30.53 10.44 12.73
N ILE A 52 31.11 10.67 13.91
CA ILE A 52 30.93 9.79 15.07
C ILE A 52 29.46 9.77 15.53
N ALA A 53 28.80 10.93 15.59
CA ALA A 53 27.39 11.02 15.95
C ALA A 53 26.49 10.27 14.95
N ILE A 54 26.75 10.41 13.65
CA ILE A 54 26.02 9.69 12.60
C ILE A 54 26.24 8.18 12.70
N LEU A 55 27.47 7.73 12.96
CA LEU A 55 27.77 6.30 13.13
C LEU A 55 27.14 5.73 14.40
N ALA A 56 27.11 6.48 15.51
CA ALA A 56 26.45 6.06 16.75
C ALA A 56 24.92 5.98 16.59
N LEU A 57 24.29 6.95 15.92
CA LEU A 57 22.87 6.92 15.58
C LEU A 57 22.54 5.75 14.64
N SER A 58 23.40 5.48 13.66
CA SER A 58 23.23 4.36 12.74
C SER A 58 23.34 3.02 13.47
N ALA A 59 24.31 2.88 14.40
CA ALA A 59 24.46 1.69 15.23
C ALA A 59 23.28 1.50 16.20
N TYR A 60 22.74 2.60 16.75
CA TYR A 60 21.55 2.59 17.61
C TYR A 60 20.30 2.09 16.88
N VAL A 61 20.11 2.50 15.62
CA VAL A 61 18.97 2.07 14.80
C VAL A 61 19.08 0.59 14.39
N ILE A 62 20.30 0.04 14.32
CA ILE A 62 20.55 -1.33 13.86
C ILE A 62 20.58 -2.35 15.03
N SER A 63 20.80 -1.92 16.27
CA SER A 63 20.94 -2.81 17.42
C SER A 63 19.71 -2.76 18.35
N ASP A 64 19.09 -3.92 18.58
CA ASP A 64 17.95 -4.10 19.52
C ASP A 64 18.37 -3.97 21.01
N ARG A 65 19.55 -3.41 21.28
CA ARG A 65 20.13 -3.19 22.62
C ARG A 65 20.62 -1.75 22.76
N ALA A 66 19.69 -0.87 23.12
CA ALA A 66 19.96 0.54 23.41
C ALA A 66 21.05 0.79 24.48
N GLY A 67 21.33 -0.19 25.36
CA GLY A 67 22.33 -0.07 26.44
C GLY A 67 23.78 -0.07 25.96
N ASP A 68 24.10 -0.81 24.89
CA ASP A 68 25.49 -0.98 24.44
C ASP A 68 26.00 0.26 23.69
N ALA A 69 25.12 0.93 22.93
CA ALA A 69 25.44 2.16 22.20
C ALA A 69 25.77 3.34 23.12
N LEU A 70 25.03 3.49 24.23
CA LEU A 70 25.29 4.52 25.25
C LEU A 70 26.62 4.31 25.97
N THR A 71 27.00 3.05 26.20
CA THR A 71 28.26 2.69 26.84
C THR A 71 29.47 3.00 25.95
N ILE A 72 29.35 2.78 24.63
CA ILE A 72 30.39 3.14 23.65
C ILE A 72 30.54 4.67 23.55
N LEU A 73 29.42 5.41 23.56
CA LEU A 73 29.44 6.87 23.53
C LEU A 73 30.10 7.46 24.79
N ASP A 74 29.78 6.91 25.97
CA ASP A 74 30.39 7.29 27.25
C ASP A 74 31.90 6.96 27.31
N MET A 75 32.32 5.83 26.73
CA MET A 75 33.74 5.48 26.59
C MET A 75 34.52 6.48 25.72
N TYR A 76 33.92 6.95 24.62
CA TYR A 76 34.56 7.93 23.73
C TYR A 76 34.63 9.33 24.35
N LEU A 77 33.57 9.75 25.06
CA LEU A 77 33.53 11.03 25.78
C LEU A 77 34.50 11.10 26.95
N LYS A 78 34.86 9.95 27.53
CA LYS A 78 35.83 9.83 28.63
C LYS A 78 37.27 9.58 28.17
N SER A 79 37.53 9.42 26.87
CA SER A 79 38.89 9.28 26.35
C SER A 79 39.55 10.66 26.14
N ASP A 80 40.81 10.82 26.53
CA ASP A 80 41.61 12.06 26.44
C ASP A 80 41.83 12.61 25.00
N VAL A 81 41.13 12.07 24.01
CA VAL A 81 41.24 12.43 22.59
C VAL A 81 40.49 13.73 22.27
N LEU A 82 39.61 14.20 23.16
CA LEU A 82 38.90 15.47 23.01
C LEU A 82 39.14 16.35 24.24
N ASN A 83 40.18 17.17 24.19
CA ASN A 83 40.39 18.23 25.16
C ASN A 83 39.42 19.40 24.85
N VAL A 84 38.25 19.40 25.50
CA VAL A 84 37.15 20.35 25.27
C VAL A 84 37.34 21.69 26.03
N ASP A 85 38.43 21.85 26.79
CA ASP A 85 38.67 23.06 27.59
C ASP A 85 38.96 24.32 26.77
N ALA A 86 39.17 24.22 25.45
CA ALA A 86 39.39 25.37 24.57
C ALA A 86 38.11 25.96 23.94
N ALA A 87 36.94 25.34 24.13
CA ALA A 87 35.68 25.76 23.48
C ALA A 87 34.66 26.42 24.43
N SER A 88 35.02 26.60 25.71
CA SER A 88 34.08 27.07 26.75
C SER A 88 33.92 28.60 26.83
N SER A 89 34.69 29.39 26.07
CA SER A 89 34.64 30.86 26.17
C SER A 89 33.69 31.56 25.17
N THR A 90 32.88 30.82 24.39
CA THR A 90 32.05 31.44 23.32
C THR A 90 30.57 31.06 23.32
N LEU A 91 30.04 30.47 24.40
CA LEU A 91 28.63 30.05 24.47
C LEU A 91 27.96 30.43 25.79
N GLU A 92 28.03 31.72 26.15
CA GLU A 92 27.02 32.33 27.04
C GLU A 92 25.74 32.57 26.21
N ASN A 93 24.86 31.56 26.12
CA ASN A 93 23.40 31.66 25.94
C ASN A 93 22.77 30.27 25.67
N GLY A 94 23.01 29.30 26.56
CA GLY A 94 22.58 27.90 26.41
C GLY A 94 21.26 27.52 27.09
N GLY A 95 20.30 28.43 27.26
CA GLY A 95 19.02 28.15 27.94
C GLY A 95 18.13 27.12 27.21
N ALA A 96 18.08 27.20 25.87
CA ALA A 96 17.17 26.39 25.06
C ALA A 96 17.56 24.90 24.97
N LEU A 97 18.85 24.57 25.04
CA LEU A 97 19.31 23.19 24.93
C LEU A 97 19.07 22.41 26.23
N GLN A 98 19.23 23.06 27.39
CA GLN A 98 18.88 22.45 28.68
C GLN A 98 17.37 22.21 28.82
N GLU A 99 16.54 23.09 28.25
CA GLU A 99 15.09 22.95 28.27
C GLU A 99 14.59 21.83 27.34
N PHE A 100 15.24 21.67 26.18
CA PHE A 100 14.97 20.55 25.27
C PHE A 100 15.32 19.19 25.89
N VAL A 101 16.50 19.06 26.52
CA VAL A 101 16.94 17.82 27.19
C VAL A 101 16.05 17.46 28.39
N LYS A 102 15.57 18.46 29.15
CA LYS A 102 14.63 18.22 30.26
C LYS A 102 13.26 17.75 29.76
N THR A 103 12.79 18.29 28.64
CA THR A 103 11.50 17.93 28.03
C THR A 103 11.51 16.50 27.47
N GLU A 104 12.59 16.09 26.80
CA GLU A 104 12.72 14.71 26.31
C GLU A 104 12.89 13.69 27.45
N ALA A 105 13.66 14.01 28.49
CA ALA A 105 13.83 13.12 29.64
C ALA A 105 12.51 12.91 30.41
N SER A 106 11.66 13.95 30.50
CA SER A 106 10.32 13.87 31.09
C SER A 106 9.37 13.01 30.23
N THR A 107 9.38 13.21 28.91
CA THR A 107 8.53 12.46 27.97
C THR A 107 8.90 10.97 27.95
N THR A 108 10.19 10.66 27.98
CA THR A 108 10.69 9.27 28.01
C THR A 108 10.35 8.57 29.33
N ARG A 109 10.34 9.30 30.46
CA ARG A 109 9.96 8.74 31.77
C ARG A 109 8.44 8.50 31.87
N SER A 110 7.62 9.33 31.22
CA SER A 110 6.17 9.14 31.14
C SER A 110 5.77 7.94 30.27
N LEU A 111 6.45 7.76 29.13
CA LEU A 111 6.23 6.60 28.24
C LEU A 111 6.65 5.27 28.89
N ARG A 112 7.71 5.27 29.72
CA ARG A 112 8.11 4.08 30.50
C ARG A 112 7.11 3.69 31.59
N ALA A 113 6.46 4.68 32.21
CA ALA A 113 5.45 4.43 33.24
C ALA A 113 4.13 3.92 32.64
N ALA A 114 3.79 4.32 31.41
CA ALA A 114 2.64 3.79 30.67
C ALA A 114 2.87 2.36 30.16
N ALA A 115 4.11 1.99 29.83
CA ALA A 115 4.46 0.65 29.38
C ALA A 115 4.55 -0.40 30.51
N SER A 116 4.61 0.02 31.78
CA SER A 116 4.75 -0.90 32.93
C SER A 116 3.43 -1.22 33.65
N SER A 117 2.28 -0.72 33.19
CA SER A 117 0.97 -0.92 33.86
C SER A 117 0.02 -1.89 33.17
N SER A 118 0.37 -2.45 32.01
CA SER A 118 -0.43 -3.51 31.37
C SER A 118 0.01 -4.88 31.89
N SER A 119 -0.74 -5.47 32.81
CA SER A 119 -0.57 -6.88 33.18
C SER A 119 -0.77 -7.77 31.96
N PRO A 120 0.09 -8.78 31.71
CA PRO A 120 -0.10 -9.71 30.61
C PRO A 120 -1.36 -10.55 30.86
N VAL A 121 -2.34 -10.42 29.97
CA VAL A 121 -3.44 -11.38 29.85
C VAL A 121 -2.82 -12.71 29.42
N ALA A 122 -2.89 -13.72 30.27
CA ALA A 122 -2.44 -15.07 29.95
C ALA A 122 -3.29 -15.61 28.78
N VAL A 123 -2.75 -15.53 27.56
CA VAL A 123 -3.28 -16.26 26.41
C VAL A 123 -2.82 -17.70 26.57
N THR A 124 -3.76 -18.60 26.86
CA THR A 124 -3.50 -20.04 26.83
C THR A 124 -3.20 -20.43 25.39
N GLU A 125 -1.92 -20.62 25.06
CA GLU A 125 -1.52 -21.20 23.78
C GLU A 125 -2.06 -22.65 23.73
N VAL A 126 -3.02 -22.88 22.85
CA VAL A 126 -3.41 -24.25 22.50
C VAL A 126 -2.25 -24.84 21.70
N PRO A 127 -1.61 -25.93 22.15
CA PRO A 127 -0.50 -26.52 21.41
C PRO A 127 -0.98 -26.96 20.04
N VAL A 128 -0.46 -26.32 18.99
CA VAL A 128 -0.61 -26.76 17.60
C VAL A 128 0.22 -28.03 17.46
N THR A 129 -0.37 -29.15 17.86
CA THR A 129 0.17 -30.46 17.51
C THR A 129 0.20 -30.54 15.98
N SER A 130 1.36 -30.88 15.40
CA SER A 130 1.51 -31.18 13.97
C SER A 130 0.80 -32.51 13.67
N THR A 131 -0.51 -32.49 13.82
CA THR A 131 -1.40 -33.55 13.39
C THR A 131 -1.28 -33.65 11.88
N GLY A 132 -0.96 -34.86 11.39
CA GLY A 132 -0.74 -35.11 9.97
C GLY A 132 -1.83 -34.46 9.14
N SER A 133 -1.43 -33.70 8.12
CA SER A 133 -2.37 -32.98 7.26
C SER A 133 -3.48 -33.95 6.82
N PRO A 134 -4.75 -33.63 7.08
CA PRO A 134 -5.84 -34.54 6.75
C PRO A 134 -5.72 -34.92 5.28
N VAL A 135 -5.74 -36.22 5.00
CA VAL A 135 -5.78 -36.72 3.63
C VAL A 135 -7.17 -36.35 3.10
N VAL A 136 -7.22 -35.30 2.28
CA VAL A 136 -8.45 -34.88 1.63
C VAL A 136 -8.53 -35.58 0.29
N ASP A 137 -9.40 -36.58 0.19
CA ASP A 137 -9.68 -37.28 -1.08
C ASP A 137 -10.44 -36.35 -2.03
N GLY A 138 -9.87 -36.05 -3.19
CA GLY A 138 -10.54 -35.30 -4.25
C GLY A 138 -9.60 -34.61 -5.24
N PRO A 139 -10.13 -34.00 -6.30
CA PRO A 139 -9.33 -33.29 -7.28
C PRO A 139 -8.68 -32.06 -6.63
N ALA A 140 -7.36 -31.95 -6.78
CA ALA A 140 -6.57 -30.85 -6.26
C ALA A 140 -6.26 -29.85 -7.38
N MET A 141 -6.41 -28.56 -7.08
CA MET A 141 -6.00 -27.48 -7.96
C MET A 141 -4.72 -26.85 -7.45
N GLN A 142 -3.82 -26.43 -8.34
CA GLN A 142 -2.69 -25.60 -7.98
C GLN A 142 -2.98 -24.15 -8.35
N VAL A 143 -2.79 -23.24 -7.40
CA VAL A 143 -2.83 -21.79 -7.61
C VAL A 143 -1.45 -21.26 -7.30
N THR A 144 -0.80 -20.67 -8.30
CA THR A 144 0.48 -19.99 -8.13
C THR A 144 0.26 -18.54 -7.77
N ASP A 145 1.33 -17.83 -7.45
CA ASP A 145 1.28 -16.37 -7.50
C ASP A 145 0.99 -15.87 -8.93
N GLY A 146 0.42 -14.67 -8.98
CA GLY A 146 0.18 -13.95 -10.23
C GLY A 146 1.36 -13.02 -10.54
N SER A 147 1.15 -12.11 -11.49
CA SER A 147 2.07 -10.99 -11.68
C SER A 147 1.65 -9.80 -10.81
N GLY A 148 2.61 -9.17 -10.12
CA GLY A 148 2.41 -7.87 -9.49
C GLY A 148 2.69 -7.83 -8.00
N ARG A 149 2.06 -6.87 -7.32
CA ARG A 149 2.22 -6.60 -5.88
C ARG A 149 1.22 -7.42 -5.06
N LEU A 150 1.26 -7.26 -3.74
CA LEU A 150 0.41 -8.00 -2.82
C LEU A 150 -1.08 -8.00 -3.20
N GLY A 151 -1.65 -6.83 -3.47
CA GLY A 151 -3.07 -6.73 -3.87
C GLY A 151 -3.42 -7.52 -5.13
N ASN A 152 -2.55 -7.52 -6.15
CA ASN A 152 -2.78 -8.30 -7.36
C ASN A 152 -2.73 -9.80 -7.09
N ASN A 153 -1.76 -10.23 -6.28
CA ASN A 153 -1.59 -11.63 -5.91
C ASN A 153 -2.74 -12.14 -5.04
N LEU A 154 -3.21 -11.36 -4.07
CA LEU A 154 -4.38 -11.70 -3.26
C LEU A 154 -5.64 -11.83 -4.13
N ALA A 155 -5.85 -10.90 -5.07
CA ALA A 155 -6.98 -10.99 -5.99
C ALA A 155 -6.90 -12.24 -6.87
N PHE A 156 -5.71 -12.59 -7.34
CA PHE A 156 -5.46 -13.81 -8.11
C PHE A 156 -5.77 -15.07 -7.30
N ILE A 157 -5.29 -15.14 -6.06
CA ILE A 157 -5.55 -16.27 -5.16
C ILE A 157 -7.04 -16.41 -4.86
N LEU A 158 -7.73 -15.33 -4.52
CA LEU A 158 -9.17 -15.37 -4.20
C LEU A 158 -10.03 -15.79 -5.40
N ARG A 159 -9.66 -15.37 -6.61
CA ARG A 159 -10.29 -15.87 -7.85
C ARG A 159 -10.01 -17.36 -8.06
N GLY A 160 -8.78 -17.81 -7.82
CA GLY A 160 -8.42 -19.22 -7.91
C GLY A 160 -9.18 -20.09 -6.91
N LEU A 161 -9.35 -19.63 -5.68
CA LEU A 161 -10.15 -20.31 -4.64
C LEU A 161 -11.62 -20.41 -5.05
N LEU A 162 -12.21 -19.31 -5.51
CA LEU A 162 -13.60 -19.33 -5.97
C LEU A 162 -13.79 -20.23 -7.19
N PHE A 163 -12.86 -20.19 -8.15
CA PHE A 163 -12.87 -21.08 -9.31
C PHE A 163 -12.80 -22.56 -8.89
N ALA A 164 -11.86 -22.90 -8.02
CA ALA A 164 -11.70 -24.25 -7.48
C ALA A 164 -12.99 -24.73 -6.81
N LYS A 165 -13.63 -23.86 -6.02
CA LYS A 165 -14.91 -24.14 -5.36
C LYS A 165 -16.03 -24.40 -6.36
N LEU A 166 -16.16 -23.55 -7.39
CA LEU A 166 -17.18 -23.66 -8.43
C LEU A 166 -16.98 -24.88 -9.35
N THR A 167 -15.76 -25.38 -9.44
CA THR A 167 -15.39 -26.57 -10.25
C THR A 167 -15.23 -27.84 -9.41
N ASN A 168 -15.73 -27.85 -8.17
CA ASN A 168 -15.72 -28.99 -7.24
C ASN A 168 -14.32 -29.56 -6.93
N HIS A 169 -13.29 -28.71 -6.91
CA HIS A 169 -11.98 -29.10 -6.37
C HIS A 169 -12.06 -29.20 -4.84
N ALA A 170 -11.52 -30.27 -4.28
CA ALA A 170 -11.53 -30.51 -2.84
C ALA A 170 -10.43 -29.72 -2.13
N VAL A 171 -9.32 -29.47 -2.83
CA VAL A 171 -8.09 -28.89 -2.27
C VAL A 171 -7.51 -27.86 -3.24
N VAL A 172 -6.99 -26.77 -2.69
CA VAL A 172 -6.15 -25.81 -3.41
C VAL A 172 -4.76 -25.78 -2.82
N ASN A 173 -3.76 -26.08 -3.64
CA ASN A 173 -2.35 -25.99 -3.30
C ASN A 173 -1.82 -24.60 -3.72
N LEU A 174 -1.54 -23.75 -2.75
CA LEU A 174 -0.91 -22.45 -2.97
C LEU A 174 0.61 -22.62 -3.10
N LYS A 175 1.16 -22.18 -4.23
CA LYS A 175 2.60 -22.07 -4.46
C LYS A 175 2.97 -20.59 -4.59
N LEU A 176 3.43 -20.00 -3.49
CA LEU A 176 3.61 -18.55 -3.37
C LEU A 176 5.10 -18.23 -3.25
N ASP A 177 5.69 -17.73 -4.34
CA ASP A 177 7.14 -17.50 -4.41
C ASP A 177 7.51 -16.00 -4.34
N THR A 178 6.55 -15.09 -4.58
CA THR A 178 6.80 -13.64 -4.52
C THR A 178 7.15 -13.14 -3.12
N LYS A 179 8.08 -12.17 -3.06
CA LYS A 179 8.50 -11.52 -1.80
C LYS A 179 7.30 -10.99 -1.00
N SER A 180 6.38 -10.29 -1.65
CA SER A 180 5.23 -9.66 -0.97
C SER A 180 4.27 -10.67 -0.35
N LEU A 181 4.12 -11.88 -0.92
CA LEU A 181 3.27 -12.91 -0.34
C LEU A 181 3.94 -13.57 0.86
N ARG A 182 5.27 -13.75 0.83
CA ARG A 182 6.03 -14.32 1.95
C ARG A 182 6.01 -13.44 3.22
N GLU A 183 5.63 -12.17 3.10
CA GLU A 183 5.44 -11.30 4.27
C GLU A 183 4.16 -11.62 5.06
N ILE A 184 3.21 -12.34 4.45
CA ILE A 184 1.91 -12.67 5.07
C ILE A 184 1.54 -14.16 5.01
N PHE A 185 2.27 -14.98 4.25
CA PHE A 185 2.08 -16.43 4.11
C PHE A 185 3.37 -17.20 4.43
N ASP A 186 3.23 -18.43 4.92
CA ASP A 186 4.35 -19.36 5.20
C ASP A 186 4.89 -20.09 3.94
N GLY A 187 4.73 -19.49 2.75
CA GLY A 187 5.30 -19.96 1.48
C GLY A 187 4.62 -21.19 0.83
N LYS A 188 3.99 -22.09 1.59
CA LYS A 188 3.18 -23.19 1.05
C LYS A 188 1.95 -23.42 1.91
N ALA A 189 0.77 -23.40 1.29
CA ALA A 189 -0.47 -23.69 1.98
C ALA A 189 -1.32 -24.67 1.17
N VAL A 190 -1.83 -25.69 1.86
CA VAL A 190 -2.83 -26.63 1.32
C VAL A 190 -4.17 -26.22 1.93
N LEU A 191 -5.07 -25.74 1.10
CA LEU A 191 -6.35 -25.18 1.51
C LEU A 191 -7.48 -26.16 1.20
N PRO A 192 -8.06 -26.84 2.20
CA PRO A 192 -9.25 -27.65 1.99
C PRO A 192 -10.45 -26.73 1.74
N LEU A 193 -11.21 -27.00 0.67
CA LEU A 193 -12.39 -26.20 0.31
C LEU A 193 -13.71 -26.77 0.83
N GLY A 194 -13.71 -28.03 1.26
CA GLY A 194 -14.94 -28.75 1.65
C GLY A 194 -15.91 -29.00 0.48
N SER A 195 -16.87 -29.89 0.68
CA SER A 195 -17.77 -30.39 -0.36
C SER A 195 -19.01 -29.53 -0.64
N SER A 196 -19.15 -28.38 0.03
CA SER A 196 -20.35 -27.54 -0.16
C SER A 196 -20.45 -27.06 -1.61
N LYS A 197 -21.51 -27.45 -2.31
CA LYS A 197 -21.84 -26.90 -3.63
C LYS A 197 -22.25 -25.45 -3.47
N VAL A 198 -21.69 -24.59 -4.31
CA VAL A 198 -22.14 -23.20 -4.40
C VAL A 198 -23.45 -23.18 -5.16
N GLU A 199 -24.52 -22.70 -4.53
CA GLU A 199 -25.81 -22.55 -5.19
C GLU A 199 -25.79 -21.38 -6.20
N GLY A 200 -26.42 -21.58 -7.36
CA GLY A 200 -26.64 -20.55 -8.37
C GLY A 200 -25.86 -20.74 -9.68
N SER A 201 -26.28 -20.01 -10.72
CA SER A 201 -25.70 -20.03 -12.07
C SER A 201 -24.43 -19.17 -12.15
N ARG A 202 -23.40 -19.53 -11.40
CA ARG A 202 -22.09 -18.88 -11.45
C ARG A 202 -21.20 -19.67 -12.39
N PHE A 203 -20.53 -18.97 -13.30
CA PHE A 203 -19.65 -19.61 -14.26
C PHE A 203 -18.36 -18.83 -14.40
N CYS A 204 -17.23 -19.50 -14.18
CA CYS A 204 -15.94 -18.92 -14.49
C CYS A 204 -15.62 -19.22 -15.95
N PRO A 205 -15.20 -18.22 -16.76
CA PRO A 205 -14.82 -18.47 -18.13
C PRO A 205 -13.73 -19.55 -18.19
N GLU A 206 -13.97 -20.58 -19.00
CA GLU A 206 -13.05 -21.71 -19.21
C GLU A 206 -11.75 -21.34 -19.93
N LYS A 207 -11.44 -20.06 -20.15
CA LYS A 207 -10.26 -19.62 -20.92
C LYS A 207 -8.95 -19.98 -20.19
N SER A 208 -8.57 -21.25 -20.26
CA SER A 208 -7.28 -21.84 -19.95
C SER A 208 -6.63 -22.29 -21.26
N ASP A 209 -6.41 -21.37 -22.20
CA ASP A 209 -5.81 -21.72 -23.50
C ASP A 209 -4.30 -21.97 -23.43
N LYS A 210 -3.69 -21.86 -22.25
CA LYS A 210 -2.28 -22.21 -22.05
C LYS A 210 -2.19 -23.49 -21.25
N ARG A 211 -2.00 -24.61 -21.96
CA ARG A 211 -1.45 -25.83 -21.35
C ARG A 211 0.05 -25.61 -21.15
N GLN A 212 0.50 -25.48 -19.91
CA GLN A 212 1.92 -25.55 -19.59
C GLN A 212 2.19 -26.96 -19.11
N LEU A 213 3.03 -27.72 -19.85
CA LEU A 213 3.39 -29.11 -19.52
C LEU A 213 2.17 -30.06 -19.40
N GLY A 214 1.15 -29.87 -20.25
CA GLY A 214 -0.05 -30.71 -20.26
C GLY A 214 -1.05 -30.47 -19.12
N ARG A 215 -0.78 -29.52 -18.22
CA ARG A 215 -1.72 -29.10 -17.17
C ARG A 215 -2.44 -27.81 -17.57
N PRO A 216 -3.75 -27.68 -17.30
CA PRO A 216 -4.45 -26.42 -17.54
C PRO A 216 -3.87 -25.35 -16.61
N VAL A 217 -3.38 -24.25 -17.20
CA VAL A 217 -3.01 -23.05 -16.45
C VAL A 217 -4.13 -22.05 -16.59
N TYR A 218 -4.75 -21.72 -15.47
CA TYR A 218 -5.81 -20.72 -15.41
C TYR A 218 -5.20 -19.35 -15.17
N ASN A 219 -5.53 -18.40 -16.04
CA ASN A 219 -5.14 -17.02 -15.84
C ASN A 219 -6.26 -16.27 -15.11
N PHE A 220 -6.13 -16.11 -13.79
CA PHE A 220 -7.07 -15.31 -12.98
C PHE A 220 -6.81 -13.79 -13.08
N GLN A 221 -5.90 -13.38 -13.96
CA GLN A 221 -5.66 -11.98 -14.26
C GLN A 221 -6.73 -11.47 -15.21
N GLY A 222 -7.61 -10.60 -14.69
CA GLY A 222 -8.46 -9.74 -15.52
C GLY A 222 -9.94 -10.06 -15.47
N GLU A 223 -10.32 -11.33 -15.41
CA GLU A 223 -11.73 -11.74 -15.48
C GLU A 223 -12.24 -12.29 -14.13
N ARG A 224 -13.37 -11.76 -13.67
CA ARG A 224 -14.14 -12.36 -12.56
C ARG A 224 -14.96 -13.53 -13.10
N CYS A 225 -15.33 -14.46 -12.22
CA CYS A 225 -16.36 -15.42 -12.58
C CYS A 225 -17.67 -14.68 -12.80
N LYS A 226 -18.37 -14.99 -13.89
CA LYS A 226 -19.65 -14.35 -14.23
C LYS A 226 -20.67 -14.65 -13.13
N GLY A 227 -21.26 -13.58 -12.59
CA GLY A 227 -22.24 -13.66 -11.50
C GLY A 227 -21.64 -13.87 -10.10
N ALA A 228 -20.31 -13.92 -9.96
CA ALA A 228 -19.68 -13.92 -8.65
C ALA A 228 -19.84 -12.55 -7.98
N LYS A 229 -20.24 -12.57 -6.71
CA LYS A 229 -20.46 -11.38 -5.89
C LYS A 229 -19.28 -11.08 -4.97
N ALA A 230 -19.19 -9.85 -4.44
CA ALA A 230 -18.19 -9.51 -3.42
C ALA A 230 -18.24 -10.46 -2.21
N GLN A 231 -19.45 -10.84 -1.78
CA GLN A 231 -19.67 -11.81 -0.70
C GLN A 231 -18.97 -13.15 -0.96
N ASP A 232 -18.92 -13.63 -2.20
CA ASP A 232 -18.32 -14.93 -2.52
C ASP A 232 -16.81 -14.91 -2.29
N TYR A 233 -16.16 -13.83 -2.72
CA TYR A 233 -14.73 -13.63 -2.48
C TYR A 233 -14.43 -13.44 -0.99
N ARG A 234 -15.29 -12.74 -0.27
CA ARG A 234 -15.18 -12.60 1.19
C ARG A 234 -15.27 -13.94 1.90
N THR A 235 -16.24 -14.78 1.55
CA THR A 235 -16.37 -16.11 2.13
C THR A 235 -15.10 -16.93 1.89
N MET A 236 -14.57 -16.94 0.66
CA MET A 236 -13.29 -17.63 0.37
C MET A 236 -12.12 -17.05 1.16
N ALA A 237 -12.09 -15.72 1.35
CA ALA A 237 -11.04 -15.04 2.09
C ALA A 237 -11.05 -15.43 3.58
N LEU A 238 -12.23 -15.41 4.21
CA LEU A 238 -12.37 -15.63 5.65
C LEU A 238 -12.32 -17.12 6.03
N GLU A 239 -12.95 -18.00 5.25
CA GLU A 239 -13.02 -19.43 5.57
C GLU A 239 -11.75 -20.19 5.22
N HIS A 240 -11.12 -19.85 4.08
CA HIS A 240 -9.98 -20.60 3.56
C HIS A 240 -8.68 -19.81 3.63
N LEU A 241 -8.64 -18.61 3.04
CA LEU A 241 -7.37 -17.88 2.90
C LEU A 241 -6.79 -17.43 4.24
N GLN A 242 -7.64 -16.98 5.17
CA GLN A 242 -7.20 -16.47 6.48
C GLN A 242 -6.43 -17.51 7.29
N GLN A 243 -6.74 -18.80 7.11
CA GLN A 243 -6.07 -19.89 7.82
C GLN A 243 -4.65 -20.17 7.31
N ALA A 244 -4.33 -19.73 6.09
CA ALA A 244 -2.99 -19.87 5.51
C ALA A 244 -2.06 -18.70 5.86
N PHE A 245 -2.57 -17.64 6.49
CA PHE A 245 -1.74 -16.53 6.90
C PHE A 245 -0.77 -16.89 8.03
N LEU A 246 0.37 -16.21 8.05
CA LEU A 246 1.31 -16.26 9.18
C LEU A 246 0.58 -15.95 10.50
N PRO A 247 0.91 -16.62 11.62
CA PRO A 247 0.22 -16.44 12.89
C PRO A 247 0.15 -14.98 13.36
N GLU A 248 1.23 -14.22 13.21
CA GLU A 248 1.34 -12.82 13.65
C GLU A 248 0.44 -11.92 12.80
N PHE A 249 0.39 -12.19 11.50
CA PHE A 249 -0.48 -11.45 10.59
C PHE A 249 -1.95 -11.78 10.85
N ARG A 250 -2.28 -13.06 11.03
CA ARG A 250 -3.64 -13.49 11.41
C ARG A 250 -4.07 -12.88 12.74
N HIS A 251 -3.18 -12.83 13.73
CA HIS A 251 -3.43 -12.16 15.00
C HIS A 251 -3.78 -10.68 14.77
N CYS A 252 -3.01 -9.99 13.92
CA CYS A 252 -3.29 -8.61 13.55
C CYS A 252 -4.70 -8.42 12.96
N LEU A 253 -5.13 -9.30 12.04
CA LEU A 253 -6.46 -9.26 11.42
C LEU A 253 -7.61 -9.47 12.43
N LEU A 254 -7.39 -10.33 13.43
CA LEU A 254 -8.40 -10.70 14.42
C LEU A 254 -8.42 -9.77 15.63
N GLN A 255 -7.35 -9.01 15.84
CA GLN A 255 -7.23 -8.11 16.97
C GLN A 255 -8.29 -7.01 16.87
N ARG A 256 -9.10 -6.89 17.93
CA ARG A 256 -10.04 -5.79 18.06
C ARG A 256 -9.26 -4.51 18.38
N SER A 257 -9.15 -3.60 17.42
CA SER A 257 -8.87 -2.19 17.73
C SER A 257 -10.11 -1.57 18.37
N GLU A 258 -9.91 -0.71 19.36
CA GLU A 258 -10.89 0.30 19.79
C GLU A 258 -10.89 1.45 18.77
N GLU A 259 -11.04 1.12 17.49
CA GLU A 259 -11.16 2.14 16.46
C GLU A 259 -12.48 2.87 16.66
N SER A 260 -12.41 4.19 16.80
CA SER A 260 -13.58 5.01 16.99
C SER A 260 -14.46 4.96 15.75
N GLU A 261 -15.79 5.00 15.92
CA GLU A 261 -16.70 5.20 14.78
C GLU A 261 -16.45 6.52 14.05
N LYS A 262 -15.69 7.44 14.67
CA LYS A 262 -15.25 8.73 14.15
C LYS A 262 -13.87 8.70 13.46
N GLU A 263 -13.25 7.53 13.31
CA GLU A 263 -12.02 7.35 12.56
C GLU A 263 -12.30 6.92 11.11
N LEU A 264 -11.60 7.56 10.16
CA LEU A 264 -11.59 7.21 8.73
C LEU A 264 -10.19 6.73 8.33
N THR A 265 -10.10 5.54 7.78
CA THR A 265 -8.86 5.06 7.16
C THR A 265 -8.87 5.34 5.66
N ILE A 266 -7.82 5.99 5.16
CA ILE A 266 -7.64 6.33 3.74
C ILE A 266 -6.42 5.59 3.21
N HIS A 267 -6.61 4.74 2.18
CA HIS A 267 -5.48 4.14 1.46
C HIS A 267 -5.04 5.07 0.32
N LEU A 268 -3.79 5.54 0.32
CA LEU A 268 -3.19 6.32 -0.77
C LEU A 268 -2.11 5.51 -1.49
N ARG A 269 -2.19 5.39 -2.82
CA ARG A 269 -1.20 4.66 -3.61
C ARG A 269 -0.08 5.60 -4.07
N GLY A 270 1.09 5.51 -3.44
CA GLY A 270 2.27 6.32 -3.78
C GLY A 270 3.15 5.67 -4.86
N GLN A 271 4.34 5.23 -4.46
CA GLN A 271 5.42 4.54 -5.20
C GLN A 271 5.31 4.44 -6.74
N ASP A 272 4.46 3.54 -7.27
CA ASP A 272 4.44 3.25 -8.71
C ASP A 272 3.66 4.27 -9.55
N LEU A 273 2.84 5.10 -8.91
CA LEU A 273 2.13 6.20 -9.56
C LEU A 273 2.96 7.49 -9.56
N TRP A 274 3.74 7.71 -8.50
CA TRP A 274 4.50 8.94 -8.25
C TRP A 274 6.01 8.72 -8.39
N GLY A 275 6.41 7.80 -9.27
CA GLY A 275 7.77 7.25 -9.38
C GLY A 275 8.87 8.21 -9.87
N LEU A 276 8.61 9.52 -9.90
CA LEU A 276 9.58 10.52 -10.32
C LEU A 276 10.37 11.12 -9.14
N ALA A 277 11.55 11.65 -9.44
CA ALA A 277 12.32 12.40 -8.44
C ALA A 277 11.59 13.71 -8.08
N GLU A 278 11.83 14.24 -6.89
CA GLU A 278 11.13 15.43 -6.37
C GLU A 278 11.23 16.65 -7.31
N HIS A 279 12.38 16.86 -7.94
CA HIS A 279 12.60 17.93 -8.91
C HIS A 279 11.77 17.80 -10.21
N GLU A 280 11.20 16.63 -10.47
CA GLU A 280 10.37 16.39 -11.64
C GLU A 280 8.88 16.64 -11.36
N LEU A 281 8.46 16.72 -10.09
CA LEU A 281 7.07 17.02 -9.71
C LEU A 281 6.63 18.44 -10.12
N THR A 282 7.58 19.37 -10.23
CA THR A 282 7.35 20.75 -10.69
C THR A 282 7.63 20.94 -12.18
N SER A 283 8.05 19.88 -12.87
CA SER A 283 8.46 19.94 -14.26
C SER A 283 7.25 20.12 -15.19
N ASP A 284 7.39 21.01 -16.16
CA ASP A 284 6.48 21.15 -17.31
C ASP A 284 6.69 20.04 -18.36
N LYS A 285 7.53 19.04 -18.06
CA LYS A 285 7.74 17.90 -18.94
C LYS A 285 6.47 17.03 -18.99
N PRO A 286 6.03 16.63 -20.19
CA PRO A 286 4.98 15.64 -20.33
C PRO A 286 5.31 14.34 -19.60
N ILE A 287 4.32 13.82 -18.88
CA ILE A 287 4.34 12.50 -18.27
C ILE A 287 4.33 11.46 -19.41
N PRO A 288 5.28 10.52 -19.43
CA PRO A 288 5.24 9.43 -20.40
C PRO A 288 4.10 8.49 -20.02
N MET A 289 2.94 8.66 -20.65
CA MET A 289 1.70 7.91 -20.37
C MET A 289 1.85 6.40 -20.66
N GLU A 290 2.71 6.06 -21.62
CA GLU A 290 3.02 4.68 -22.00
C GLU A 290 4.01 4.01 -21.03
N ALA A 291 4.73 4.80 -20.21
CA ALA A 291 5.65 4.28 -19.21
C ALA A 291 4.94 4.13 -17.85
N ASN A 292 5.18 3.00 -17.20
CA ASN A 292 4.71 2.71 -15.85
C ASN A 292 3.17 2.73 -15.70
N ALA A 293 2.72 2.98 -14.47
CA ALA A 293 1.32 3.04 -14.07
C ALA A 293 0.73 4.46 -14.18
N HIS A 294 1.39 5.39 -14.90
CA HIS A 294 1.00 6.82 -14.91
C HIS A 294 -0.39 7.06 -15.50
N HIS A 295 -0.85 6.24 -16.45
CA HIS A 295 -2.22 6.31 -16.97
C HIS A 295 -3.29 6.08 -15.88
N TRP A 296 -2.93 5.50 -14.73
CA TRP A 296 -3.82 5.33 -13.59
C TRP A 296 -3.85 6.53 -12.62
N LEU A 297 -3.08 7.60 -12.85
CA LEU A 297 -3.07 8.78 -11.97
C LEU A 297 -4.47 9.40 -11.86
N TRP A 298 -5.12 9.62 -13.00
CA TRP A 298 -6.49 10.14 -13.06
C TRP A 298 -7.55 9.17 -12.59
N HIS A 299 -7.20 7.92 -12.27
CA HIS A 299 -8.15 6.97 -11.68
C HIS A 299 -8.23 7.09 -10.16
N GLN A 300 -7.25 7.74 -9.53
CA GLN A 300 -7.28 7.99 -8.08
C GLN A 300 -8.36 9.01 -7.71
N PRO A 301 -8.83 9.06 -6.45
CA PRO A 301 -9.61 10.18 -5.96
C PRO A 301 -8.77 11.46 -5.81
N PRO A 302 -9.28 12.66 -6.19
CA PRO A 302 -8.67 13.93 -5.84
C PRO A 302 -8.75 14.17 -4.32
N CYS A 303 -7.89 15.04 -3.79
CA CYS A 303 -7.81 15.31 -2.37
C CYS A 303 -9.10 15.92 -1.81
N THR A 304 -9.81 16.70 -2.63
CA THR A 304 -11.10 17.30 -2.29
C THR A 304 -12.20 16.25 -2.08
N MET A 305 -12.13 15.06 -2.71
CA MET A 305 -13.04 13.96 -2.39
C MET A 305 -12.85 13.47 -0.95
N TYR A 306 -11.60 13.30 -0.51
CA TYR A 306 -11.32 12.88 0.87
C TYR A 306 -11.85 13.90 1.88
N ARG A 307 -11.61 15.20 1.65
CA ARG A 307 -12.18 16.28 2.48
C ARG A 307 -13.70 16.21 2.54
N LYS A 308 -14.36 16.03 1.39
CA LYS A 308 -15.82 15.90 1.34
C LYS A 308 -16.32 14.74 2.18
N ILE A 309 -15.71 13.55 2.07
CA ILE A 309 -16.05 12.39 2.90
C ILE A 309 -15.90 12.72 4.40
N ILE A 310 -14.76 13.32 4.78
CA ILE A 310 -14.47 13.67 6.17
C ILE A 310 -15.57 14.58 6.75
N VAL A 311 -15.93 15.64 6.01
CA VAL A 311 -16.92 16.64 6.45
C VAL A 311 -18.33 16.06 6.48
N GLU A 312 -18.77 15.39 5.41
CA GLU A 312 -20.15 14.88 5.29
C GLU A 312 -20.46 13.77 6.29
N GLU A 313 -19.47 12.93 6.61
CA GLU A 313 -19.63 11.83 7.57
C GLU A 313 -19.28 12.23 9.01
N GLY A 314 -18.73 13.44 9.20
CA GLY A 314 -18.34 13.96 10.52
C GLY A 314 -17.24 13.13 11.18
N PHE A 315 -16.22 12.73 10.42
CA PHE A 315 -15.02 12.08 10.93
C PHE A 315 -14.11 13.10 11.60
N THR A 316 -13.59 12.78 12.79
CA THR A 316 -12.70 13.66 13.56
C THR A 316 -11.26 13.18 13.58
N LYS A 317 -11.03 11.93 13.16
CA LYS A 317 -9.70 11.33 13.07
C LYS A 317 -9.54 10.64 11.72
N VAL A 318 -8.38 10.82 11.10
CA VAL A 318 -8.05 10.25 9.79
C VAL A 318 -6.73 9.53 9.88
N LEU A 319 -6.72 8.25 9.55
CA LEU A 319 -5.52 7.45 9.36
C LEU A 319 -5.23 7.32 7.86
N VAL A 320 -4.16 7.95 7.40
CA VAL A 320 -3.68 7.83 6.02
C VAL A 320 -2.65 6.70 5.97
N VAL A 321 -2.98 5.63 5.26
CA VAL A 321 -2.06 4.51 4.99
C VAL A 321 -1.52 4.65 3.57
N THR A 322 -0.20 4.76 3.44
CA THR A 322 0.48 5.04 2.17
C THR A 322 1.84 4.34 2.08
N SER A 323 2.49 4.39 0.93
CA SER A 323 3.83 3.82 0.76
C SER A 323 4.91 4.62 1.51
N PRO A 324 6.03 3.97 1.91
CA PRO A 324 7.13 4.58 2.68
C PRO A 324 7.78 5.83 2.06
N ASP A 325 7.59 6.05 0.76
CA ASP A 325 8.13 7.22 0.05
C ASP A 325 7.32 8.50 0.27
N LEU A 326 6.10 8.39 0.84
CA LEU A 326 5.22 9.53 1.17
C LEU A 326 4.93 10.48 0.00
N ARG A 327 5.01 10.00 -1.25
CA ARG A 327 4.96 10.85 -2.44
C ARG A 327 3.56 11.27 -2.89
N HIS A 328 2.50 10.76 -2.27
CA HIS A 328 1.14 11.07 -2.69
C HIS A 328 0.77 12.50 -2.30
N VAL A 329 0.36 13.32 -3.27
CA VAL A 329 0.12 14.78 -3.09
C VAL A 329 -0.91 15.11 -2.02
N CYS A 330 -1.89 14.22 -1.82
CA CYS A 330 -2.91 14.42 -0.80
C CYS A 330 -2.41 14.29 0.64
N ILE A 331 -1.19 13.76 0.90
CA ILE A 331 -0.66 13.63 2.25
C ILE A 331 -0.49 15.02 2.89
N GLU A 332 0.32 15.87 2.27
CA GLU A 332 0.57 17.22 2.78
C GLU A 332 -0.68 18.10 2.69
N TRP A 333 -1.47 17.93 1.61
CA TRP A 333 -2.75 18.64 1.48
C TRP A 333 -3.71 18.33 2.65
N LEU A 334 -3.84 17.06 3.04
CA LEU A 334 -4.70 16.66 4.17
C LEU A 334 -4.15 17.21 5.50
N LYS A 335 -2.84 17.13 5.74
CA LYS A 335 -2.21 17.69 6.95
C LYS A 335 -2.45 19.20 7.06
N SER A 336 -2.24 19.95 5.97
CA SER A 336 -2.44 21.40 5.96
C SER A 336 -3.91 21.79 6.19
N ASN A 337 -4.85 20.97 5.72
CA ASN A 337 -6.29 21.20 5.95
C ASN A 337 -6.80 20.69 7.30
N ALA A 338 -6.03 19.85 8.01
CA ALA A 338 -6.46 19.23 9.26
C ALA A 338 -6.89 20.26 10.32
N VAL A 339 -6.09 21.33 10.47
CA VAL A 339 -6.36 22.42 11.43
C VAL A 339 -7.68 23.13 11.09
N ASN A 340 -7.89 23.46 9.82
CA ASN A 340 -9.11 24.15 9.38
C ASN A 340 -10.37 23.28 9.52
N LEU A 341 -10.20 21.96 9.43
CA LEU A 341 -11.28 20.99 9.58
C LEU A 341 -11.51 20.58 11.05
N GLY A 342 -10.61 20.95 11.97
CA GLY A 342 -10.68 20.51 13.36
C GLY A 342 -10.54 18.99 13.53
N ILE A 343 -9.74 18.34 12.67
CA ILE A 343 -9.53 16.89 12.67
C ILE A 343 -8.08 16.54 13.01
N GLU A 344 -7.88 15.33 13.51
CA GLU A 344 -6.55 14.71 13.64
C GLU A 344 -6.22 13.94 12.35
N VAL A 345 -5.04 14.16 11.77
CA VAL A 345 -4.54 13.39 10.62
C VAL A 345 -3.24 12.68 11.03
N ILE A 346 -3.27 11.35 10.98
CA ILE A 346 -2.12 10.48 11.23
C ILE A 346 -1.69 9.86 9.90
N VAL A 347 -0.40 9.85 9.62
CA VAL A 347 0.15 9.20 8.43
C VAL A 347 0.95 7.98 8.84
N GLN A 348 0.56 6.83 8.30
CA GLN A 348 1.23 5.56 8.45
C GLN A 348 1.83 5.13 7.11
N ALA A 349 3.10 4.76 7.14
CA ALA A 349 3.82 4.26 5.97
C ALA A 349 4.90 3.25 6.41
N HIS A 350 4.45 2.16 7.03
CA HIS A 350 5.31 1.18 7.68
C HIS A 350 5.68 0.03 6.73
N SER A 351 5.82 -1.19 7.26
CA SER A 351 5.94 -2.37 6.43
C SER A 351 4.62 -2.67 5.71
N LEU A 352 4.71 -3.35 4.55
CA LEU A 352 3.55 -3.79 3.78
C LEU A 352 2.56 -4.61 4.64
N ARG A 353 3.08 -5.43 5.56
CA ARG A 353 2.27 -6.22 6.50
C ARG A 353 1.48 -5.33 7.47
N GLU A 354 2.12 -4.33 8.06
CA GLU A 354 1.48 -3.42 9.02
C GLU A 354 0.46 -2.51 8.35
N ASP A 355 0.81 -1.97 7.18
CA ASP A 355 -0.09 -1.13 6.38
C ASP A 355 -1.31 -1.91 5.92
N PHE A 356 -1.12 -3.12 5.39
CA PHE A 356 -2.24 -3.97 5.00
C PHE A 356 -3.10 -4.37 6.21
N CYS A 357 -2.48 -4.63 7.36
CA CYS A 357 -3.24 -4.90 8.58
C CYS A 357 -4.11 -3.70 9.00
N ALA A 358 -3.58 -2.49 8.97
CA ALA A 358 -4.35 -1.27 9.26
C ALA A 358 -5.58 -1.16 8.35
N LEU A 359 -5.41 -1.38 7.03
CA LEU A 359 -6.51 -1.37 6.08
C LEU A 359 -7.57 -2.45 6.36
N THR A 360 -7.15 -3.66 6.72
CA THR A 360 -8.07 -4.78 7.02
C THR A 360 -8.80 -4.65 8.35
N ARG A 361 -8.38 -3.73 9.22
CA ARG A 361 -9.02 -3.49 10.53
C ARG A 361 -9.97 -2.30 10.51
N ALA A 362 -9.83 -1.43 9.51
CA ALA A 362 -10.58 -0.19 9.38
C ALA A 362 -12.10 -0.38 9.48
N SER A 363 -12.74 0.36 10.38
CA SER A 363 -14.22 0.37 10.46
C SER A 363 -14.83 1.20 9.33
N ASN A 364 -14.14 2.25 8.90
CA ASN A 364 -14.51 3.13 7.80
C ASN A 364 -13.32 3.24 6.84
N LEU A 365 -13.47 2.81 5.59
CA LEU A 365 -12.35 2.70 4.65
C LEU A 365 -12.64 3.46 3.36
N VAL A 366 -11.71 4.32 2.93
CA VAL A 366 -11.71 4.92 1.60
C VAL A 366 -10.73 4.19 0.70
N LEU A 367 -11.23 3.72 -0.43
CA LEU A 367 -10.44 3.04 -1.46
C LEU A 367 -9.87 4.03 -2.47
N SER A 368 -8.57 3.95 -2.69
CA SER A 368 -7.90 4.45 -3.89
C SER A 368 -8.04 3.44 -5.04
N PHE A 369 -7.61 3.84 -6.24
CA PHE A 369 -7.49 2.92 -7.37
C PHE A 369 -6.29 1.97 -7.13
N SER A 370 -6.53 0.94 -6.33
CA SER A 370 -5.57 -0.09 -5.95
C SER A 370 -6.27 -1.37 -5.54
N THR A 371 -5.84 -2.50 -6.12
CA THR A 371 -6.26 -3.81 -5.64
C THR A 371 -5.88 -4.06 -4.18
N LEU A 372 -4.89 -3.35 -3.61
CA LEU A 372 -4.50 -3.56 -2.21
C LEU A 372 -5.65 -3.21 -1.26
N GLY A 373 -6.26 -2.04 -1.44
CA GLY A 373 -7.41 -1.60 -0.65
C GLY A 373 -8.63 -2.50 -0.86
N ASP A 374 -8.89 -2.91 -2.10
CA ASP A 374 -10.00 -3.82 -2.43
C ASP A 374 -9.90 -5.14 -1.66
N ASN A 375 -8.73 -5.78 -1.69
CA ASN A 375 -8.52 -7.05 -0.99
C ASN A 375 -8.54 -6.87 0.53
N ALA A 376 -8.04 -5.72 1.03
CA ALA A 376 -8.14 -5.41 2.44
C ALA A 376 -9.61 -5.30 2.88
N ALA A 377 -10.46 -4.64 2.10
CA ALA A 377 -11.90 -4.57 2.36
C ALA A 377 -12.55 -5.95 2.38
N VAL A 378 -12.24 -6.83 1.41
CA VAL A 378 -12.77 -8.20 1.35
C VAL A 378 -12.42 -9.02 2.60
N LEU A 379 -11.19 -8.87 3.11
CA LEU A 379 -10.70 -9.54 4.33
C LEU A 379 -11.16 -8.90 5.63
N ASN A 380 -11.70 -7.68 5.59
CA ASN A 380 -12.01 -6.89 6.78
C ASN A 380 -13.30 -7.34 7.45
N GLN A 381 -13.21 -7.94 8.64
CA GLN A 381 -14.36 -8.47 9.39
C GLN A 381 -15.24 -7.39 10.06
N ARG A 382 -14.80 -6.13 10.05
CA ARG A 382 -15.34 -5.02 10.87
C ARG A 382 -15.79 -3.82 10.05
N LEU A 383 -15.62 -3.89 8.73
CA LEU A 383 -15.94 -2.81 7.80
C LEU A 383 -17.43 -2.44 7.89
N LYS A 384 -17.71 -1.21 8.32
CA LYS A 384 -19.07 -0.64 8.39
C LYS A 384 -19.37 0.24 7.19
N LYS A 385 -18.42 1.09 6.81
CA LYS A 385 -18.59 2.01 5.67
C LYS A 385 -17.42 1.87 4.71
N LEU A 386 -17.75 1.70 3.44
CA LEU A 386 -16.80 1.66 2.34
C LEU A 386 -17.06 2.82 1.40
N PHE A 387 -16.04 3.64 1.17
CA PHE A 387 -16.10 4.80 0.29
C PHE A 387 -15.21 4.57 -0.91
N PHE A 388 -15.72 4.83 -2.11
CA PHE A 388 -14.95 4.70 -3.34
C PHE A 388 -15.43 5.71 -4.38
N ARG A 389 -14.57 5.98 -5.35
CA ARG A 389 -14.94 6.72 -6.55
C ARG A 389 -15.81 5.81 -7.41
N GLU A 390 -16.85 6.35 -8.04
CA GLU A 390 -17.90 5.64 -8.81
C GLU A 390 -17.46 4.37 -9.56
N PHE A 391 -16.29 4.40 -10.22
CA PHE A 391 -15.75 3.23 -10.90
C PHE A 391 -14.97 2.33 -9.93
N ALA A 392 -15.59 1.23 -9.51
CA ALA A 392 -14.84 0.08 -9.03
C ALA A 392 -13.91 -0.41 -10.15
N GLN A 393 -12.69 -0.83 -9.83
CA GLN A 393 -11.77 -1.32 -10.85
C GLN A 393 -12.44 -2.49 -11.61
N THR A 394 -12.28 -2.56 -12.93
CA THR A 394 -12.72 -3.72 -13.74
C THR A 394 -12.20 -5.04 -13.14
N HIS A 395 -11.05 -4.96 -12.45
CA HIS A 395 -10.39 -6.07 -11.78
C HIS A 395 -10.54 -6.06 -10.26
N SER A 396 -11.45 -5.27 -9.69
CA SER A 396 -11.78 -5.33 -8.27
C SER A 396 -12.37 -6.70 -7.92
N LEU A 397 -12.44 -7.03 -6.64
CA LEU A 397 -13.26 -8.15 -6.13
C LEU A 397 -14.60 -7.66 -5.58
N LEU A 398 -14.74 -6.34 -5.47
CA LEU A 398 -15.91 -5.69 -4.90
C LEU A 398 -16.93 -5.41 -6.00
N ASP A 399 -18.19 -5.47 -5.64
CA ASP A 399 -19.32 -5.03 -6.44
C ASP A 399 -20.32 -4.31 -5.52
N CYS A 400 -21.51 -4.06 -6.06
CA CYS A 400 -22.58 -3.33 -5.37
C CYS A 400 -23.26 -4.16 -4.28
N ASP A 401 -23.06 -5.48 -4.30
CA ASP A 401 -23.68 -6.43 -3.40
C ASP A 401 -22.68 -6.82 -2.31
N LEU A 402 -22.38 -5.85 -1.45
CA LEU A 402 -21.56 -6.07 -0.26
C LEU A 402 -22.26 -6.99 0.75
N TRP A 403 -21.52 -7.37 1.78
CA TRP A 403 -22.02 -8.23 2.86
C TRP A 403 -22.85 -7.47 3.90
N PRO A 404 -23.69 -8.16 4.69
CA PRO A 404 -24.51 -7.53 5.72
C PRO A 404 -23.70 -6.69 6.71
N GLY A 405 -24.24 -5.53 7.08
CA GLY A 405 -23.61 -4.60 8.03
C GLY A 405 -22.62 -3.62 7.39
N THR A 406 -22.33 -3.75 6.09
CA THR A 406 -21.47 -2.82 5.36
C THR A 406 -22.28 -1.95 4.40
N THR A 407 -22.11 -0.63 4.52
CA THR A 407 -22.71 0.36 3.63
C THR A 407 -21.69 0.85 2.62
N LEU A 408 -22.13 0.93 1.37
CA LEU A 408 -21.33 1.39 0.25
C LEU A 408 -21.70 2.83 -0.15
N TYR A 409 -20.70 3.70 -0.23
CA TYR A 409 -20.85 5.08 -0.68
C TYR A 409 -19.97 5.34 -1.92
N GLN A 410 -20.63 5.69 -3.02
CA GLN A 410 -19.98 6.13 -4.25
C GLN A 410 -19.85 7.64 -4.28
N TYR A 411 -18.70 8.13 -4.71
CA TYR A 411 -18.53 9.52 -5.10
C TYR A 411 -18.29 9.59 -6.60
N ASN A 412 -19.27 10.12 -7.32
CA ASN A 412 -19.15 10.43 -8.73
C ASN A 412 -18.42 11.77 -8.87
N MET A 413 -17.47 11.75 -9.80
CA MET A 413 -16.69 12.90 -10.22
C MET A 413 -16.71 12.86 -11.74
N PRO A 414 -17.41 13.77 -12.41
CA PRO A 414 -17.44 13.80 -13.87
C PRO A 414 -16.02 14.03 -14.38
N ILE A 415 -15.39 12.96 -14.88
CA ILE A 415 -14.13 13.00 -15.60
C ILE A 415 -14.39 12.35 -16.95
N ASN A 416 -13.98 13.00 -18.03
CA ASN A 416 -14.03 12.36 -19.34
C ASN A 416 -12.92 11.31 -19.41
N GLU A 417 -13.27 10.05 -19.12
CA GLU A 417 -12.34 8.90 -19.08
C GLU A 417 -11.59 8.71 -20.39
N GLY A 418 -12.23 9.01 -21.53
CA GLY A 418 -11.62 8.87 -22.85
C GLY A 418 -10.55 9.91 -23.14
N SER A 419 -10.56 11.05 -22.44
CA SER A 419 -9.68 12.16 -22.77
C SER A 419 -8.54 12.39 -21.77
N HIS A 420 -8.61 11.90 -20.52
CA HIS A 420 -7.63 12.20 -19.46
C HIS A 420 -7.31 13.72 -19.29
N GLN A 421 -8.08 14.58 -19.96
CA GLN A 421 -7.61 15.86 -20.47
C GLN A 421 -7.92 17.11 -19.64
N PRO A 422 -8.73 17.10 -18.55
CA PRO A 422 -9.16 18.40 -18.03
C PRO A 422 -8.02 19.24 -17.47
N TYR A 423 -6.82 18.67 -17.26
CA TYR A 423 -5.71 19.39 -16.63
C TYR A 423 -4.41 19.43 -17.43
N GLY A 424 -4.23 18.63 -18.48
CA GLY A 424 -2.94 18.52 -19.19
C GLY A 424 -2.17 17.25 -18.81
N ASN A 425 -1.00 17.04 -19.41
CA ASN A 425 -0.24 15.80 -19.28
C ASN A 425 1.08 15.99 -18.50
N THR A 426 1.21 17.01 -17.66
CA THR A 426 2.39 17.23 -16.80
C THR A 426 2.09 16.82 -15.35
N TYR A 427 3.13 16.67 -14.51
CA TYR A 427 2.90 16.42 -13.08
C TYR A 427 2.26 17.62 -12.36
N ARG A 428 2.59 18.84 -12.78
CA ARG A 428 1.96 20.07 -12.29
C ARG A 428 0.45 20.02 -12.49
N ASP A 429 0.02 19.64 -13.68
CA ASP A 429 -1.39 19.50 -14.05
C ASP A 429 -2.10 18.44 -13.21
N VAL A 430 -1.44 17.29 -13.02
CA VAL A 430 -1.95 16.22 -12.14
C VAL A 430 -2.09 16.73 -10.70
N ILE A 431 -1.08 17.40 -10.15
CA ILE A 431 -1.14 17.99 -8.81
C ILE A 431 -2.29 19.00 -8.70
N GLN A 432 -2.45 19.88 -9.70
CA GLN A 432 -3.53 20.85 -9.76
C GLN A 432 -4.90 20.16 -9.80
N TRP A 433 -5.04 19.07 -10.55
CA TRP A 433 -6.25 18.27 -10.54
C TRP A 433 -6.55 17.69 -9.16
N PHE A 434 -5.59 17.01 -8.53
CA PHE A 434 -5.78 16.39 -7.22
C PHE A 434 -6.16 17.42 -6.15
N THR A 435 -5.50 18.57 -6.14
CA THR A 435 -5.64 19.57 -5.06
C THR A 435 -6.69 20.63 -5.33
N GLY A 436 -7.08 20.84 -6.59
CA GLY A 436 -7.97 21.91 -7.05
C GLY A 436 -9.27 21.45 -7.71
N TYR A 437 -9.58 20.15 -7.71
CA TYR A 437 -10.87 19.68 -8.24
C TYR A 437 -12.04 20.28 -7.45
N ASP A 438 -13.00 20.90 -8.16
CA ASP A 438 -14.13 21.59 -7.54
C ASP A 438 -15.02 20.60 -6.76
N GLU A 439 -15.02 20.73 -5.44
CA GLU A 439 -15.78 19.88 -4.54
C GLU A 439 -17.30 19.88 -4.84
N LYS A 440 -17.83 20.97 -5.43
CA LYS A 440 -19.24 21.05 -5.83
C LYS A 440 -19.61 20.11 -6.97
N GLN A 441 -18.63 19.66 -7.76
CA GLN A 441 -18.82 18.70 -8.84
C GLN A 441 -18.77 17.25 -8.33
N ILE A 442 -18.34 17.04 -7.09
CA ILE A 442 -18.33 15.72 -6.46
C ILE A 442 -19.73 15.44 -5.92
N SER A 443 -20.37 14.38 -6.41
CA SER A 443 -21.70 13.97 -5.96
C SER A 443 -21.63 12.61 -5.27
N LYS A 444 -22.35 12.48 -4.15
CA LYS A 444 -22.41 11.26 -3.36
C LYS A 444 -23.65 10.46 -3.74
N HIS A 445 -23.47 9.17 -3.98
CA HIS A 445 -24.53 8.19 -4.19
C HIS A 445 -24.45 7.11 -3.11
N MET A 446 -25.62 6.72 -2.60
CA MET A 446 -25.73 5.60 -1.66
C MET A 446 -25.96 4.32 -2.46
N GLY A 447 -25.11 3.32 -2.26
CA GLY A 447 -25.07 2.12 -3.10
C GLY A 447 -24.41 2.37 -4.45
N CYS A 448 -24.69 1.50 -5.42
CA CYS A 448 -24.27 1.69 -6.80
C CYS A 448 -25.37 2.28 -7.67
N ASN A 449 -25.02 3.20 -8.56
CA ASN A 449 -25.80 3.44 -9.77
C ASN A 449 -25.67 2.20 -10.67
N ARG A 450 -26.74 1.39 -10.77
CA ARG A 450 -26.78 0.18 -11.62
C ARG A 450 -27.22 0.50 -13.03
#